data_AF-A0A7F8RKN3-F1
#
_entry.id   AF-A0A7F8RKN3-F1
#
_cell.length_a   1.000
_cell.length_b   1.000
_cell.length_c   1.000
_cell.angle_alpha   90.00
_cell.angle_beta   90.00
_cell.angle_gamma   90.00
#
_symmetry.space_group_name_H-M   'P 1'
#
loop_
_entity.id
_entity.type
_entity.pdbx_description
1 polymer ?
#
loop_
_entity_poly.entity_id
_entity_poly.type
_entity_poly.pdbx_seq_one_letter_code
_entity_poly.pdbx_strand_id
1 'polypeptide(L)'
;MKKTLGQDSDATFSTFQLSSYLSATSDDTFPQIRWHQTADFGYVPNARMPSTFMAVAMDLCDRKSPFGSIHPRDKQTVAYRLHLGARAVAYGEKLIFQGPLPENLELLADKGLLNLTYSLEIQVQRQHNIFEVRRIVETVGVHPVWGVRIFSTLRPISLTITIL
;
A
#
# COMPACT_ATOMS: atom_id res chain seq x y z
N MET A 1 16.65 -25.37 25.31
CA MET A 1 16.53 -23.90 25.48
C MET A 1 15.05 -23.55 25.44
N LYS A 2 14.54 -22.83 26.43
CA LYS A 2 13.14 -22.32 26.41
C LYS A 2 13.13 -21.04 25.56
N LYS A 3 12.40 -21.03 24.45
CA LYS A 3 12.12 -19.79 23.70
C LYS A 3 11.13 -18.97 24.51
N THR A 4 11.47 -17.70 24.78
CA THR A 4 10.57 -16.73 25.41
C THR A 4 9.59 -16.21 24.36
N LEU A 5 8.33 -15.97 24.71
CA LEU A 5 7.34 -15.35 23.82
C LEU A 5 7.92 -14.06 23.23
N GLY A 6 8.01 -13.96 21.90
CA GLY A 6 8.52 -12.77 21.19
C GLY A 6 9.98 -12.82 20.71
N GLN A 7 10.71 -13.93 20.93
CA GLN A 7 12.05 -14.16 20.38
C GLN A 7 12.08 -15.31 19.36
N ASP A 8 11.02 -15.45 18.57
CA ASP A 8 11.06 -16.35 17.42
C ASP A 8 11.40 -15.57 16.16
N SER A 9 12.53 -15.89 15.53
CA SER A 9 12.98 -15.28 14.27
C SER A 9 11.98 -15.49 13.12
N ASP A 10 11.05 -16.42 13.31
CA ASP A 10 10.10 -16.88 12.30
C ASP A 10 8.67 -16.41 12.60
N ALA A 11 8.47 -15.63 13.67
CA ALA A 11 7.16 -15.12 14.03
C ALA A 11 6.66 -14.11 12.99
N THR A 12 5.51 -14.39 12.38
CA THR A 12 4.88 -13.48 11.42
C THR A 12 4.17 -12.34 12.14
N PHE A 13 4.46 -11.10 11.75
CA PHE A 13 3.81 -9.91 12.29
C PHE A 13 2.86 -9.27 11.28
N SER A 14 1.82 -8.60 11.80
CA SER A 14 0.89 -7.84 10.99
C SER A 14 0.77 -6.40 11.45
N THR A 15 0.61 -5.48 10.50
CA THR A 15 0.36 -4.07 10.75
C THR A 15 -0.71 -3.55 9.80
N PHE A 16 -1.22 -2.34 10.03
CA PHE A 16 -2.05 -1.65 9.04
C PHE A 16 -1.54 -0.24 8.86
N GLN A 17 -1.58 0.22 7.62
CA GLN A 17 -1.20 1.58 7.28
C GLN A 17 -2.25 2.56 7.84
N LEU A 18 -1.83 3.72 8.32
CA LEU A 18 -2.79 4.75 8.73
C LEU A 18 -3.68 5.15 7.55
N SER A 19 -4.98 5.28 7.80
CA SER A 19 -5.93 5.72 6.78
C SER A 19 -5.71 7.19 6.41
N SER A 20 -6.24 7.63 5.27
CA SER A 20 -6.24 9.06 4.97
C SER A 20 -7.24 9.81 5.87
N TYR A 21 -6.87 11.03 6.24
CA TYR A 21 -7.75 11.96 6.95
C TYR A 21 -8.59 12.77 5.94
N LEU A 22 -9.06 13.98 6.28
CA LEU A 22 -9.80 14.92 5.40
C LEU A 22 -9.19 15.10 4.00
N SER A 23 -9.96 15.66 3.06
CA SER A 23 -9.55 15.67 1.64
C SER A 23 -8.34 16.57 1.47
N ALA A 24 -7.30 16.05 0.81
CA ALA A 24 -6.06 16.74 0.44
C ALA A 24 -5.62 17.81 1.45
N THR A 25 -5.11 17.38 2.60
CA THR A 25 -4.28 18.28 3.41
C THR A 25 -3.02 18.61 2.63
N SER A 26 -2.56 19.86 2.67
CA SER A 26 -1.36 20.30 1.97
C SER A 26 -0.06 19.90 2.68
N ASP A 27 -0.15 19.22 3.83
CA ASP A 27 1.00 18.75 4.59
C ASP A 27 1.30 17.26 4.36
N ASP A 28 2.58 16.92 4.46
CA ASP A 28 3.10 15.57 4.23
C ASP A 28 3.15 14.71 5.50
N THR A 29 2.46 15.12 6.59
CA THR A 29 2.57 14.45 7.90
C THR A 29 2.14 12.98 7.83
N PHE A 30 0.92 12.72 7.35
CA PHE A 30 0.42 11.34 7.21
C PHE A 30 1.18 10.54 6.14
N PRO A 31 1.49 11.09 4.94
CA PRO A 31 2.40 10.45 4.00
C PRO A 31 3.73 9.99 4.62
N GLN A 32 4.41 10.85 5.40
CA GLN A 32 5.68 10.50 6.06
C GLN A 32 5.50 9.40 7.10
N ILE A 33 4.47 9.46 7.95
CA ILE A 33 4.20 8.39 8.91
C ILE A 33 3.97 7.07 8.17
N ARG A 34 3.17 7.09 7.10
CA ARG A 34 2.90 5.91 6.27
C ARG A 34 4.15 5.33 5.62
N TRP A 35 5.12 6.17 5.25
CA TRP A 35 6.43 5.73 4.76
C TRP A 35 7.21 5.01 5.87
N HIS A 36 7.28 5.62 7.06
CA HIS A 36 7.96 5.02 8.22
C HIS A 36 7.31 3.73 8.73
N GLN A 37 5.99 3.53 8.54
CA GLN A 37 5.30 2.26 8.85
C GLN A 37 5.83 1.07 8.04
N THR A 38 6.58 1.33 6.96
CA THR A 38 7.23 0.31 6.12
C THR A 38 8.74 0.26 6.29
N ALA A 39 9.26 0.82 7.40
CA ALA A 39 10.70 0.98 7.64
C ALA A 39 11.45 1.71 6.51
N ASP A 40 10.74 2.62 5.83
CA ASP A 40 11.23 3.45 4.72
C ASP A 40 11.51 2.68 3.41
N PHE A 41 10.78 1.58 3.17
CA PHE A 41 10.85 0.81 1.91
C PHE A 41 9.66 1.04 0.98
N GLY A 42 8.52 1.51 1.51
CA GLY A 42 7.28 1.68 0.76
C GLY A 42 6.41 0.42 0.68
N TYR A 43 6.93 -0.74 1.11
CA TYR A 43 6.22 -2.01 1.12
C TYR A 43 6.73 -2.91 2.27
N VAL A 44 5.92 -3.91 2.63
CA VAL A 44 6.32 -5.03 3.50
C VAL A 44 5.79 -6.34 2.88
N PRO A 45 6.45 -7.49 3.06
CA PRO A 45 7.72 -7.66 3.79
C PRO A 45 8.88 -6.98 3.06
N ASN A 46 9.94 -6.64 3.79
CA ASN A 46 11.16 -6.04 3.25
C ASN A 46 12.38 -6.48 4.06
N ALA A 47 13.57 -6.02 3.69
CA ALA A 47 14.83 -6.45 4.30
C ALA A 47 14.93 -6.14 5.81
N ARG A 48 14.23 -5.11 6.31
CA ARG A 48 14.21 -4.74 7.75
C ARG A 48 13.04 -5.35 8.51
N MET A 49 11.98 -5.72 7.80
CA MET A 49 10.75 -6.28 8.34
C MET A 49 10.44 -7.61 7.62
N PRO A 50 11.30 -8.63 7.79
CA PRO A 50 11.01 -9.95 7.25
C PRO A 50 9.74 -10.51 7.90
N SER A 51 9.05 -11.41 7.22
CA SER A 51 7.85 -12.08 7.75
C SER A 51 6.77 -11.11 8.27
N THR A 52 6.61 -9.95 7.62
CA THR A 52 5.58 -8.97 7.96
C THR A 52 4.63 -8.77 6.80
N PHE A 53 3.34 -8.62 7.10
CA PHE A 53 2.34 -8.16 6.14
C PHE A 53 1.58 -6.94 6.66
N MET A 54 1.07 -6.12 5.74
CA MET A 54 0.37 -4.89 6.08
C MET A 54 -0.92 -4.74 5.29
N ALA A 55 -2.01 -4.38 5.97
CA ALA A 55 -3.20 -3.88 5.30
C ALA A 55 -3.01 -2.41 4.93
N VAL A 56 -3.02 -2.11 3.63
CA VAL A 56 -3.18 -0.72 3.14
C VAL A 56 -4.59 -0.27 3.54
N ALA A 57 -4.73 0.89 4.17
CA ALA A 57 -6.03 1.43 4.59
C ALA A 57 -6.24 2.90 4.19
N MET A 58 -5.35 3.46 3.37
CA MET A 58 -5.38 4.87 2.94
C MET A 58 -6.70 5.25 2.26
N ASP A 59 -7.26 4.33 1.50
CA ASP A 59 -8.51 4.44 0.74
C ASP A 59 -9.77 4.28 1.62
N LEU A 60 -9.62 3.72 2.82
CA LEU A 60 -10.74 3.41 3.71
C LEU A 60 -11.13 4.58 4.63
N CYS A 61 -10.85 5.82 4.21
CA CYS A 61 -11.15 7.00 5.00
C CYS A 61 -12.66 7.20 5.19
N ASP A 62 -13.06 7.69 6.36
CA ASP A 62 -14.47 7.88 6.70
C ASP A 62 -14.83 9.36 6.81
N ARG A 63 -14.79 10.02 5.66
CA ARG A 63 -15.00 11.48 5.54
C ARG A 63 -16.38 11.93 6.01
N LYS A 64 -17.36 11.02 5.97
CA LYS A 64 -18.77 11.27 6.31
C LYS A 64 -19.14 10.74 7.70
N SER A 65 -18.15 10.42 8.53
CA SER A 65 -18.40 9.95 9.90
C SER A 65 -19.08 11.05 10.74
N PRO A 66 -20.19 10.76 11.42
CA PRO A 66 -20.80 11.70 12.37
C PRO A 66 -19.98 11.86 13.67
N PHE A 67 -18.97 11.01 13.88
CA PHE A 67 -18.11 11.00 15.07
C PHE A 67 -16.70 11.55 14.81
N GLY A 68 -16.49 12.18 13.64
CA GLY A 68 -15.18 12.59 13.16
C GLY A 68 -14.48 11.49 12.34
N SER A 69 -13.60 11.92 11.44
CA SER A 69 -12.96 11.06 10.43
C SER A 69 -11.68 10.36 10.90
N ILE A 70 -11.21 10.62 12.13
CA ILE A 70 -9.98 10.03 12.69
C ILE A 70 -10.14 8.53 13.01
N HIS A 71 -11.37 8.04 13.17
CA HIS A 71 -11.68 6.64 13.45
C HIS A 71 -12.51 6.04 12.32
N PRO A 72 -11.90 5.64 11.18
CA PRO A 72 -12.66 5.05 10.09
C PRO A 72 -13.47 3.84 10.55
N ARG A 73 -14.77 3.84 10.26
CA ARG A 73 -15.69 2.78 10.71
C ARG A 73 -15.50 1.46 9.96
N ASP A 74 -14.95 1.48 8.74
CA ASP A 74 -14.70 0.27 7.95
C ASP A 74 -13.50 -0.54 8.48
N LYS A 75 -13.68 -1.15 9.65
CA LYS A 75 -12.71 -2.09 10.23
C LYS A 75 -12.75 -3.46 9.57
N GLN A 76 -13.88 -3.81 8.96
CA GLN A 76 -14.07 -5.11 8.32
C GLN A 76 -13.18 -5.25 7.09
N THR A 77 -13.08 -4.23 6.23
CA THR A 77 -12.18 -4.26 5.08
C THR A 77 -10.71 -4.32 5.52
N VAL A 78 -10.33 -3.60 6.59
CA VAL A 78 -8.96 -3.69 7.16
C VAL A 78 -8.69 -5.12 7.65
N ALA A 79 -9.60 -5.70 8.43
CA ALA A 79 -9.45 -7.07 8.94
C ALA A 79 -9.40 -8.11 7.81
N TYR A 80 -10.20 -7.93 6.76
CA TYR A 80 -10.16 -8.80 5.58
C TYR A 80 -8.81 -8.73 4.86
N ARG A 81 -8.24 -7.52 4.66
CA ARG A 81 -6.91 -7.35 4.07
C ARG A 81 -5.81 -8.00 4.92
N LEU A 82 -5.89 -7.87 6.25
CA LEU A 82 -4.99 -8.57 7.17
C LEU A 82 -5.13 -10.09 7.07
N HIS A 83 -6.36 -10.59 6.98
CA HIS A 83 -6.62 -12.03 6.84
C HIS A 83 -5.98 -12.61 5.57
N LEU A 84 -6.09 -11.91 4.43
CA LEU A 84 -5.39 -12.31 3.20
C LEU A 84 -3.87 -12.35 3.42
N GLY A 85 -3.30 -11.31 4.03
CA GLY A 85 -1.87 -11.28 4.33
C GLY A 85 -1.41 -12.40 5.25
N ALA A 86 -2.21 -12.76 6.25
CA ALA A 86 -1.92 -13.89 7.14
C ALA A 86 -1.86 -15.20 6.35
N ARG A 87 -2.87 -15.49 5.51
CA ARG A 87 -2.90 -16.69 4.67
C ARG A 87 -1.69 -16.78 3.74
N ALA A 88 -1.31 -15.66 3.11
CA ALA A 88 -0.17 -15.64 2.20
C ALA A 88 1.18 -15.80 2.92
N VAL A 89 1.43 -15.00 3.96
CA VAL A 89 2.76 -14.90 4.59
C VAL A 89 2.95 -15.92 5.70
N ALA A 90 1.95 -16.16 6.55
CA ALA A 90 2.08 -17.11 7.66
C ALA A 90 1.79 -18.55 7.24
N TYR A 91 0.86 -18.77 6.29
CA TYR A 91 0.44 -20.11 5.86
C TYR A 91 0.93 -20.52 4.46
N GLY A 92 1.67 -19.65 3.77
CA GLY A 92 2.29 -19.96 2.47
C GLY A 92 1.30 -20.14 1.32
N GLU A 93 0.07 -19.66 1.46
CA GLU A 93 -0.93 -19.77 0.40
C GLU A 93 -0.62 -18.84 -0.78
N LYS A 94 -0.79 -19.35 -2.01
CA LYS A 94 -0.61 -18.56 -3.24
C LYS A 94 -1.84 -17.71 -3.51
N LEU A 95 -1.89 -16.52 -2.91
CA LEU A 95 -2.97 -15.57 -3.08
C LEU A 95 -2.46 -14.13 -3.15
N ILE A 96 -3.30 -13.25 -3.68
CA ILE A 96 -2.96 -11.85 -3.88
C ILE A 96 -3.43 -11.04 -2.68
N PHE A 97 -2.47 -10.56 -1.89
CA PHE A 97 -2.68 -9.79 -0.66
C PHE A 97 -1.88 -8.48 -0.65
N GLN A 98 -1.32 -8.07 -1.79
CA GLN A 98 -0.61 -6.80 -1.93
C GLN A 98 -1.00 -6.02 -3.18
N GLY A 99 -0.74 -4.72 -3.14
CA GLY A 99 -0.98 -3.79 -4.24
C GLY A 99 -0.13 -4.13 -5.45
N PRO A 100 -0.47 -3.60 -6.63
CA PRO A 100 0.46 -3.66 -7.74
C PRO A 100 1.72 -2.90 -7.31
N LEU A 101 2.82 -3.63 -7.18
CA LEU A 101 4.15 -3.07 -7.03
C LEU A 101 4.81 -3.07 -8.40
N PRO A 102 5.54 -2.00 -8.77
CA PRO A 102 6.31 -2.03 -10.00
C PRO A 102 7.45 -3.04 -9.86
N GLU A 103 7.70 -3.80 -10.92
CA GLU A 103 8.86 -4.70 -11.02
C GLU A 103 10.13 -3.93 -11.35
N ASN A 104 10.00 -2.82 -12.09
CA ASN A 104 11.09 -1.96 -12.45
C ASN A 104 10.71 -0.48 -12.29
N LEU A 105 11.69 0.31 -11.87
CA LEU A 105 11.60 1.75 -11.71
C LEU A 105 12.85 2.38 -12.33
N GLU A 106 12.65 3.18 -13.37
CA GLU A 106 13.72 3.84 -14.11
C GLU A 106 13.47 5.36 -14.13
N LEU A 107 14.44 6.12 -13.61
CA LEU A 107 14.41 7.58 -13.63
C LEU A 107 15.09 8.11 -14.89
N LEU A 108 14.29 8.64 -15.81
CA LEU A 108 14.77 9.33 -17.02
C LEU A 108 14.87 10.84 -16.72
N ALA A 109 15.92 11.20 -15.98
CA ALA A 109 16.09 12.55 -15.41
C ALA A 109 16.18 13.65 -16.48
N ASP A 110 16.79 13.35 -17.63
CA ASP A 110 16.91 14.22 -18.80
C ASP A 110 15.53 14.60 -19.39
N LYS A 111 14.55 13.70 -19.28
CA LYS A 111 13.19 13.88 -19.78
C LYS A 111 12.18 14.26 -18.69
N GLY A 112 12.62 14.28 -17.43
CA GLY A 112 11.72 14.43 -16.29
C GLY A 112 10.65 13.33 -16.24
N LEU A 113 11.01 12.09 -16.59
CA LEU A 113 10.08 10.96 -16.56
C LEU A 113 10.49 9.93 -15.50
N LEU A 114 9.48 9.32 -14.89
CA LEU A 114 9.64 8.09 -14.12
C LEU A 114 8.95 6.98 -14.91
N ASN A 115 9.72 5.98 -15.34
CA ASN A 115 9.20 4.82 -16.03
C ASN A 115 8.99 3.68 -15.02
N LEU A 116 7.75 3.20 -14.91
CA LEU A 116 7.39 2.08 -14.04
C LEU A 116 6.88 0.91 -14.87
N THR A 117 7.46 -0.26 -14.65
CA THR A 117 7.03 -1.51 -15.30
C THR A 117 6.23 -2.35 -14.32
N TYR A 118 5.06 -2.81 -14.75
CA TYR A 118 4.20 -3.73 -13.99
C TYR A 118 3.95 -4.99 -14.83
N SER A 119 4.03 -6.15 -14.19
CA SER A 119 3.63 -7.44 -14.78
C SER A 119 2.14 -7.77 -14.61
N LEU A 120 1.43 -6.96 -13.83
CA LEU A 120 0.01 -7.12 -13.58
C LEU A 120 -0.77 -6.11 -14.42
N GLU A 121 -1.97 -6.52 -14.85
CA GLU A 121 -2.93 -5.58 -15.40
C GLU A 121 -3.32 -4.54 -14.34
N ILE A 122 -3.10 -3.29 -14.68
CA ILE A 122 -3.32 -2.15 -13.81
C ILE A 122 -4.22 -1.10 -14.47
N GLN A 123 -4.98 -0.42 -13.63
CA GLN A 123 -5.68 0.80 -13.97
C GLN A 123 -4.94 1.97 -13.32
N VAL A 124 -4.72 3.02 -14.10
CA VAL A 124 -4.01 4.21 -13.65
C VAL A 124 -4.96 5.39 -13.71
N GLN A 125 -5.07 6.10 -12.59
CA GLN A 125 -5.83 7.34 -12.52
C GLN A 125 -4.91 8.47 -12.05
N ARG A 126 -4.87 9.57 -12.79
CA ARG A 126 -4.19 10.80 -12.36
C ARG A 126 -5.18 11.74 -11.67
N GLN A 127 -4.80 12.27 -10.52
CA GLN A 127 -5.50 13.37 -9.84
C GLN A 127 -4.47 14.43 -9.45
N HIS A 128 -4.52 15.60 -10.09
CA HIS A 128 -3.53 16.67 -9.92
C HIS A 128 -2.09 16.17 -10.16
N ASN A 129 -1.28 16.14 -9.09
CA ASN A 129 0.13 15.70 -9.08
C ASN A 129 0.30 14.28 -8.52
N ILE A 130 -0.79 13.52 -8.36
CA ILE A 130 -0.79 12.17 -7.81
C ILE A 130 -1.23 11.18 -8.89
N PHE A 131 -0.50 10.08 -8.98
CA PHE A 131 -0.91 8.91 -9.74
C PHE A 131 -1.39 7.83 -8.76
N GLU A 132 -2.58 7.32 -9.00
CA GLU A 132 -3.14 6.17 -8.31
C GLU A 132 -3.08 4.97 -9.26
N VAL A 133 -2.32 3.95 -8.87
CA VAL A 133 -2.19 2.70 -9.62
C VAL A 133 -2.97 1.63 -8.87
N ARG A 134 -4.02 1.13 -9.50
CA ARG A 134 -4.89 0.07 -8.97
C ARG A 134 -4.76 -1.17 -9.82
N ARG A 135 -5.01 -2.33 -9.24
CA ARG A 135 -5.09 -3.56 -10.01
C ARG A 135 -6.48 -3.68 -10.64
N ILE A 136 -6.56 -4.18 -11.87
CA ILE A 136 -7.83 -4.60 -12.46
C ILE A 136 -8.14 -5.99 -11.90
N VAL A 137 -9.27 -6.13 -11.20
CA VAL A 137 -9.74 -7.42 -10.69
C VAL A 137 -11.20 -7.61 -11.07
N GLU A 138 -11.51 -8.69 -11.77
CA GLU A 138 -12.89 -9.15 -11.98
C GLU A 138 -13.39 -9.78 -10.67
N THR A 139 -13.85 -8.97 -9.71
CA THR A 139 -14.60 -9.50 -8.57
C THR A 139 -15.87 -8.72 -8.36
N VAL A 140 -16.97 -9.33 -8.80
CA VAL A 140 -18.33 -8.99 -8.38
C VAL A 140 -18.42 -9.26 -6.87
N GLY A 141 -18.61 -8.23 -6.06
CA GLY A 141 -19.18 -8.37 -4.72
C GLY A 141 -18.26 -8.53 -3.51
N VAL A 142 -16.92 -8.42 -3.61
CA VAL A 142 -16.04 -8.41 -2.42
C VAL A 142 -14.96 -7.34 -2.57
N HIS A 143 -14.85 -6.48 -1.55
CA HIS A 143 -14.07 -5.25 -1.44
C HIS A 143 -12.83 -5.16 -2.37
N PRO A 144 -12.81 -4.23 -3.34
CA PRO A 144 -11.70 -4.12 -4.26
C PRO A 144 -10.44 -3.80 -3.48
N VAL A 145 -9.39 -4.53 -3.81
CA VAL A 145 -8.08 -4.29 -3.26
C VAL A 145 -7.25 -3.52 -4.29
N TRP A 146 -6.49 -2.56 -3.76
CA TRP A 146 -5.24 -2.01 -4.28
C TRP A 146 -5.25 -0.60 -4.86
N GLY A 147 -4.43 0.26 -4.23
CA GLY A 147 -3.93 1.51 -4.78
C GLY A 147 -2.55 1.81 -4.19
N VAL A 148 -1.50 1.88 -5.01
CA VAL A 148 -0.24 2.56 -4.63
C VAL A 148 -0.36 4.00 -5.13
N ARG A 149 -0.16 4.97 -4.22
CA ARG A 149 -0.03 6.38 -4.59
C ARG A 149 1.44 6.72 -4.72
N ILE A 150 1.85 7.11 -5.92
CA ILE A 150 3.19 7.63 -6.17
C ILE A 150 3.12 9.15 -6.03
N PHE A 151 3.87 9.68 -5.07
CA PHE A 151 4.00 11.12 -4.83
C PHE A 151 5.22 11.65 -5.59
N SER A 152 5.03 12.70 -6.40
CA SER A 152 6.12 13.46 -7.01
C SER A 152 6.44 14.65 -6.10
N THR A 153 7.48 14.56 -5.27
CA THR A 153 7.90 15.65 -4.36
C THR A 153 8.94 16.59 -4.98
N LEU A 154 9.44 16.33 -6.19
CA LEU A 154 10.47 17.15 -6.83
C LEU A 154 10.19 17.34 -8.33
N ARG A 155 9.72 18.55 -8.70
CA ARG A 155 9.38 18.98 -10.07
C ARG A 155 8.24 18.14 -10.72
N PRO A 156 7.57 18.61 -11.78
CA PRO A 156 6.56 17.78 -12.45
C PRO A 156 7.27 16.64 -13.20
N ILE A 157 7.49 15.51 -12.53
CA ILE A 157 7.89 14.27 -13.18
C ILE A 157 6.64 13.67 -13.82
N SER A 158 6.69 13.40 -15.12
CA SER A 158 5.60 12.68 -15.79
C SER A 158 5.80 11.18 -15.65
N LEU A 159 4.72 10.44 -15.38
CA LEU A 159 4.77 9.00 -15.18
C LEU A 159 4.53 8.29 -16.50
N THR A 160 5.50 7.47 -16.92
CA THR A 160 5.34 6.52 -18.03
C THR A 160 5.12 5.14 -17.41
N ILE A 161 4.11 4.43 -17.88
CA ILE A 161 3.77 3.10 -17.38
C ILE A 161 3.83 2.13 -18.55
N THR A 162 4.62 1.09 -18.38
CA THR A 162 4.70 -0.03 -19.32
C THR A 162 4.09 -1.26 -18.66
N ILE A 163 3.08 -1.84 -19.31
CA ILE A 163 2.49 -3.13 -18.94
C ILE A 163 3.07 -4.17 -19.90
N LEU A 164 3.59 -5.28 -19.36
CA LEU A 164 4.12 -6.41 -20.15
C LEU A 164 3.04 -7.47 -20.40
#